data_AF-A0A235BZ65-F1
#
_entry.id   AF-A0A235BZ65-F1
#
_cell.length_a   1.000
_cell.length_b   1.000
_cell.length_c   1.000
_cell.angle_alpha   90.00
_cell.angle_beta   90.00
_cell.angle_gamma   90.00
#
_symmetry.space_group_name_H-M   'P 1'
#
loop_
_entity.id
_entity.type
_entity.pdbx_description
1 polymer ?
#
loop_
_entity_poly.entity_id
_entity_poly.type
_entity_poly.pdbx_seq_one_letter_code
_entity_poly.pdbx_strand_id
1 'polypeptide(L)'
;MNMSFKIKTVCLFLLALSLFGFLSCDIFNFSKKELKPIEGDITFSVKEGYREHDSISEPGIMLSMVTEKIYPCCNWSIISEVSVKGNKISIEILGIYVPEICLTALGPATSTSFLDISNGEYLLYFSYGNMTDGYVLTVTDSFIKVTEEVTRFTKPEFKLFWRYPQNSFAYLCGTTTETSWICEKFLDTLLSEIDLEEFQFPDSGEIPYPRSSDGHYYDMPAKYFFYEKDEDFDKAGAILKSYTQNVITQYSGVGISLINWKNKKYLSWLFDN
;
A
#
# COMPACT_ATOMS: atom_id res chain seq x y z
N MET A 1 67.48 10.80 -63.17
CA MET A 1 66.43 11.09 -64.18
C MET A 1 65.08 10.68 -63.58
N ASN A 2 64.10 11.54 -63.77
CA ASN A 2 62.77 11.61 -63.16
C ASN A 2 62.00 10.30 -62.86
N MET A 3 61.38 10.31 -61.68
CA MET A 3 59.94 10.13 -61.45
C MET A 3 59.30 8.76 -61.71
N SER A 4 58.77 8.12 -60.66
CA SER A 4 57.34 7.78 -60.61
C SER A 4 56.91 7.28 -59.22
N PHE A 5 55.90 7.95 -58.70
CA PHE A 5 55.04 7.58 -57.57
C PHE A 5 54.38 6.19 -57.76
N LYS A 6 54.12 5.49 -56.64
CA LYS A 6 52.77 5.18 -56.15
C LYS A 6 52.78 4.37 -54.84
N ILE A 7 52.37 5.05 -53.76
CA ILE A 7 51.37 4.65 -52.76
C ILE A 7 51.18 3.14 -52.55
N LYS A 8 51.49 2.65 -51.34
CA LYS A 8 50.59 1.78 -50.58
C LYS A 8 51.06 1.60 -49.13
N THR A 9 50.18 2.03 -48.24
CA THR A 9 49.80 1.35 -47.00
C THR A 9 50.87 1.23 -45.92
N VAL A 10 50.78 2.18 -44.99
CA VAL A 10 51.24 2.16 -43.60
C VAL A 10 51.06 0.75 -43.01
N CYS A 11 52.19 0.12 -42.72
CA CYS A 11 52.32 -1.09 -41.92
C CYS A 11 53.26 -0.74 -40.77
N LEU A 12 53.00 -1.28 -39.58
CA LEU A 12 53.63 -1.02 -38.29
C LEU A 12 53.09 0.19 -37.50
N PHE A 13 51.96 -0.03 -36.84
CA PHE A 13 51.86 0.13 -35.38
C PHE A 13 50.87 -0.91 -34.87
N LEU A 14 51.31 -2.18 -34.88
CA LEU A 14 50.65 -3.30 -34.23
C LEU A 14 51.27 -3.47 -32.84
N LEU A 15 50.85 -2.64 -31.89
CA LEU A 15 50.92 -2.91 -30.45
C LEU A 15 50.29 -1.73 -29.71
N ALA A 16 49.36 -2.06 -28.80
CA ALA A 16 48.66 -1.16 -27.89
C ALA A 16 47.51 -0.34 -28.49
N LEU A 17 46.38 -0.97 -28.82
CA LEU A 17 45.02 -0.41 -28.62
C LEU A 17 43.97 -1.45 -29.05
N SER A 18 43.80 -2.53 -28.27
CA SER A 18 42.70 -3.50 -28.49
C SER A 18 42.29 -4.23 -27.20
N LEU A 19 42.26 -3.50 -26.09
CA LEU A 19 41.82 -4.02 -24.78
C LEU A 19 41.02 -2.96 -24.01
N PHE A 20 40.16 -2.21 -24.70
CA PHE A 20 39.14 -1.37 -24.07
C PHE A 20 37.93 -1.30 -24.99
N GLY A 21 36.84 -1.95 -24.58
CA GLY A 21 35.65 -2.25 -25.38
C GLY A 21 35.43 -3.75 -25.33
N PHE A 22 34.62 -4.32 -24.44
CA PHE A 22 33.37 -3.86 -23.87
C PHE A 22 33.28 -4.33 -22.42
N LEU A 23 33.56 -3.46 -21.46
CA LEU A 23 32.93 -3.53 -20.14
C LEU A 23 31.71 -2.61 -20.20
N SER A 24 30.77 -2.96 -21.08
CA SER A 24 29.42 -2.44 -20.95
C SER A 24 28.88 -3.10 -19.68
N CYS A 25 28.62 -2.28 -18.68
CA CYS A 25 27.95 -2.68 -17.45
C CYS A 25 26.58 -3.26 -17.80
N ASP A 26 26.49 -4.57 -17.86
CA ASP A 26 25.22 -5.31 -17.88
C ASP A 26 24.67 -5.44 -16.43
N ILE A 27 24.75 -4.34 -15.66
CA ILE A 27 24.31 -4.28 -14.25
C ILE A 27 22.77 -4.14 -14.14
N PHE A 28 22.06 -4.03 -15.26
CA PHE A 28 20.60 -3.99 -15.30
C PHE A 28 19.98 -4.95 -16.32
N ASN A 29 20.67 -6.04 -16.66
CA ASN A 29 20.02 -7.15 -17.34
C ASN A 29 19.33 -8.01 -16.28
N PHE A 30 18.07 -7.70 -15.96
CA PHE A 30 17.13 -8.67 -15.36
C PHE A 30 16.86 -9.76 -16.42
N SER A 31 17.89 -10.52 -16.76
CA SER A 31 17.85 -11.61 -17.72
C SER A 31 17.01 -12.74 -17.09
N LYS A 32 15.73 -12.78 -17.47
CA LYS A 32 14.78 -13.88 -17.28
C LYS A 32 15.00 -14.69 -15.99
N LYS A 33 14.66 -14.13 -14.84
CA LYS A 33 14.38 -14.99 -13.68
C LYS A 33 13.16 -15.85 -14.08
N GLU A 34 13.33 -17.18 -14.10
CA GLU A 34 12.23 -18.10 -14.42
C GLU A 34 11.10 -17.90 -13.40
N LEU A 35 9.97 -17.37 -13.87
CA LEU A 35 8.78 -17.24 -13.06
C LEU A 35 8.12 -18.61 -12.92
N LYS A 36 7.71 -18.95 -11.70
CA LYS A 36 6.90 -20.14 -11.48
C LYS A 36 5.47 -19.89 -11.95
N PRO A 37 4.77 -20.91 -12.46
CA PRO A 37 3.35 -20.77 -12.76
C PRO A 37 2.56 -20.46 -11.50
N ILE A 38 1.42 -19.79 -11.68
CA ILE A 38 0.46 -19.56 -10.60
C ILE A 38 -0.21 -20.90 -10.30
N GLU A 39 -0.41 -21.19 -9.03
CA GLU A 39 -1.14 -22.37 -8.55
C GLU A 39 -2.28 -21.90 -7.66
N GLY A 40 -3.51 -22.28 -8.01
CA GLY A 40 -4.73 -21.79 -7.35
C GLY A 40 -5.17 -20.41 -7.84
N ASP A 41 -6.20 -19.88 -7.19
CA ASP A 41 -6.81 -18.60 -7.54
C ASP A 41 -6.03 -17.42 -6.93
N ILE A 42 -6.31 -16.23 -7.47
CA ILE A 42 -5.84 -14.95 -6.93
C ILE A 42 -7.03 -14.19 -6.35
N THR A 43 -6.88 -13.78 -5.09
CA THR A 43 -7.79 -12.82 -4.47
C THR A 43 -7.22 -11.42 -4.67
N PHE A 44 -8.05 -10.44 -5.02
CA PHE A 44 -7.61 -9.06 -5.21
C PHE A 44 -8.49 -8.04 -4.50
N SER A 45 -7.91 -6.90 -4.21
CA SER A 45 -8.57 -5.75 -3.61
C SER A 45 -8.21 -4.48 -4.39
N VAL A 46 -9.21 -3.65 -4.70
CA VAL A 46 -8.99 -2.31 -5.27
C VAL A 46 -9.44 -1.30 -4.23
N LYS A 47 -8.47 -0.74 -3.51
CA LYS A 47 -8.69 0.11 -2.34
C LYS A 47 -7.72 1.28 -2.32
N GLU A 48 -7.95 2.23 -1.44
CA GLU A 48 -7.00 3.31 -1.20
C GLU A 48 -5.82 2.85 -0.32
N GLY A 49 -4.65 3.41 -0.58
CA GLY A 49 -3.44 3.17 0.20
C GLY A 49 -2.36 4.21 -0.08
N TYR A 50 -1.23 4.08 0.60
CA TYR A 50 -0.11 5.01 0.52
C TYR A 50 1.09 4.33 -0.14
N ARG A 51 1.78 5.04 -1.04
CA ARG A 51 2.91 4.50 -1.82
C ARG A 51 4.08 4.09 -0.93
N GLU A 52 4.33 4.88 0.09
CA GLU A 52 5.35 4.61 1.10
C GLU A 52 4.68 4.53 2.48
N HIS A 53 5.04 3.51 3.25
CA HIS A 53 4.37 3.15 4.51
C HIS A 53 4.25 4.30 5.51
N ASP A 54 5.30 5.12 5.61
CA ASP A 54 5.40 6.21 6.58
C ASP A 54 5.25 7.60 5.96
N SER A 55 4.95 7.69 4.66
CA SER A 55 4.76 8.98 4.00
C SER A 55 3.44 9.63 4.41
N ILE A 56 3.50 10.93 4.69
CA ILE A 56 2.31 11.77 4.85
C ILE A 56 1.92 12.26 3.45
N SER A 57 0.88 11.69 2.89
CA SER A 57 0.42 11.98 1.52
C SER A 57 -1.06 11.65 1.36
N GLU A 58 -1.70 12.21 0.32
CA GLU A 58 -3.04 11.77 -0.05
C GLU A 58 -3.03 10.31 -0.53
N PRO A 59 -4.04 9.50 -0.18
CA PRO A 59 -4.08 8.11 -0.58
C PRO A 59 -4.33 7.98 -2.09
N GLY A 60 -3.68 7.00 -2.71
CA GLY A 60 -3.91 6.63 -4.10
C GLY A 60 -4.71 5.33 -4.20
N ILE A 61 -5.40 5.15 -5.32
CA ILE A 61 -6.10 3.89 -5.62
C ILE A 61 -5.06 2.84 -6.03
N MET A 62 -5.02 1.75 -5.27
CA MET A 62 -4.12 0.63 -5.50
C MET A 62 -4.89 -0.68 -5.72
N LEU A 63 -4.32 -1.51 -6.60
CA LEU A 63 -4.65 -2.91 -6.74
C LEU A 63 -3.68 -3.72 -5.87
N SER A 64 -4.21 -4.49 -4.93
CA SER A 64 -3.48 -5.52 -4.19
C SER A 64 -3.92 -6.90 -4.66
N MET A 65 -2.98 -7.81 -4.85
CA MET A 65 -3.25 -9.19 -5.24
C MET A 65 -2.53 -10.14 -4.29
N VAL A 66 -3.22 -11.21 -3.91
CA VAL A 66 -2.69 -12.30 -3.09
C VAL A 66 -3.10 -13.64 -3.68
N THR A 67 -2.19 -14.60 -3.66
CA THR A 67 -2.49 -15.99 -4.06
C THR A 67 -3.23 -16.72 -2.95
N GLU A 68 -4.09 -17.68 -3.32
CA GLU A 68 -4.68 -18.63 -2.35
C GLU A 68 -3.64 -19.62 -1.82
N LYS A 69 -2.66 -19.99 -2.67
CA LYS A 69 -1.56 -20.86 -2.27
C LYS A 69 -0.65 -20.18 -1.25
N ILE A 70 -0.36 -20.90 -0.16
CA ILE A 70 0.67 -20.53 0.81
C ILE A 70 2.01 -21.12 0.37
N TYR A 71 3.01 -20.25 0.29
CA TYR A 71 4.37 -20.58 -0.13
C TYR A 71 5.33 -20.68 1.07
N PRO A 72 6.48 -21.36 0.90
CA PRO A 72 7.46 -21.54 1.98
C PRO A 72 8.08 -20.25 2.54
N CYS A 73 8.03 -19.13 1.82
CA CYS A 73 8.59 -17.84 2.25
C CYS A 73 7.58 -16.72 2.02
N CYS A 74 7.48 -15.79 2.97
CA CYS A 74 6.49 -14.72 2.96
C CYS A 74 6.81 -13.59 1.98
N ASN A 75 8.01 -13.59 1.41
CA ASN A 75 8.48 -12.61 0.43
C ASN A 75 8.43 -13.13 -1.02
N TRP A 76 7.59 -14.14 -1.31
CA TRP A 76 7.25 -14.50 -2.69
C TRP A 76 6.32 -13.43 -3.27
N SER A 77 6.43 -13.17 -4.58
CA SER A 77 5.69 -12.07 -5.21
C SER A 77 4.99 -12.50 -6.49
N ILE A 78 3.81 -11.94 -6.74
CA ILE A 78 3.13 -12.03 -8.04
C ILE A 78 3.76 -11.00 -8.96
N ILE A 79 4.27 -11.44 -10.12
CA ILE A 79 4.79 -10.54 -11.14
C ILE A 79 3.71 -10.30 -12.18
N SER A 80 3.43 -9.04 -12.44
CA SER A 80 2.39 -8.61 -13.38
C SER A 80 2.76 -7.30 -14.07
N GLU A 81 2.25 -7.11 -15.28
CA GLU A 81 2.26 -5.83 -15.98
C GLU A 81 0.88 -5.17 -15.84
N VAL A 82 0.88 -3.90 -15.41
CA VAL A 82 -0.34 -3.11 -15.23
C VAL A 82 -0.35 -2.00 -16.26
N SER A 83 -1.45 -1.88 -17.01
CA SER A 83 -1.64 -0.78 -17.95
C SER A 83 -3.03 -0.16 -17.80
N VAL A 84 -3.06 1.17 -17.82
CA VAL A 84 -4.28 1.97 -17.80
C VAL A 84 -4.33 2.78 -19.09
N LYS A 85 -5.39 2.58 -19.89
CA LYS A 85 -5.62 3.27 -21.16
C LYS A 85 -7.08 3.70 -21.23
N GLY A 86 -7.33 4.99 -21.03
CA GLY A 86 -8.70 5.50 -20.93
C GLY A 86 -9.44 4.84 -19.76
N ASN A 87 -10.61 4.25 -20.04
CA ASN A 87 -11.41 3.52 -19.05
C ASN A 87 -11.06 2.03 -18.95
N LYS A 88 -9.97 1.56 -19.57
CA LYS A 88 -9.55 0.16 -19.51
C LYS A 88 -8.31 0.00 -18.63
N ILE A 89 -8.41 -0.89 -17.65
CA ILE A 89 -7.33 -1.34 -16.78
C ILE A 89 -7.03 -2.79 -17.14
N SER A 90 -5.79 -3.10 -17.52
CA SER A 90 -5.36 -4.45 -17.90
C SER A 90 -4.21 -4.91 -17.02
N ILE A 91 -4.38 -6.06 -16.38
CA ILE A 91 -3.43 -6.71 -15.49
C ILE A 91 -3.00 -8.02 -16.14
N GLU A 92 -1.80 -8.04 -16.73
CA GLU A 92 -1.22 -9.26 -17.29
C GLU A 92 -0.34 -9.91 -16.24
N ILE A 93 -0.76 -11.07 -15.74
CA ILE A 93 0.00 -11.80 -14.74
C ILE A 93 1.03 -12.68 -15.46
N LEU A 94 2.30 -12.53 -15.09
CA LEU A 94 3.42 -13.24 -15.72
C LEU A 94 3.79 -14.51 -14.96
N GLY A 95 3.57 -14.53 -13.64
CA GLY A 95 3.83 -15.68 -12.78
C GLY A 95 4.30 -15.27 -11.39
N ILE A 96 4.94 -16.21 -10.69
CA ILE A 96 5.40 -16.04 -9.31
C ILE A 96 6.92 -15.93 -9.28
N TYR A 97 7.40 -14.85 -8.69
CA TYR A 97 8.81 -14.66 -8.40
C TYR A 97 9.20 -15.40 -7.12
N VAL A 98 10.25 -16.24 -7.24
CA VAL A 98 10.88 -16.90 -6.10
C VAL A 98 12.10 -16.07 -5.68
N PRO A 99 12.11 -15.52 -4.45
CA PRO A 99 13.22 -14.73 -3.97
C PRO A 99 14.45 -15.61 -3.72
N GLU A 100 15.63 -15.04 -3.92
CA GLU A 100 16.90 -15.72 -3.62
C GLU A 100 17.08 -15.93 -2.11
N ILE A 101 16.65 -14.96 -1.31
CA ILE A 101 16.63 -15.03 0.15
C ILE A 101 15.21 -15.35 0.59
N CYS A 102 15.03 -16.47 1.28
CA CYS A 102 13.76 -16.85 1.89
C CYS A 102 13.61 -16.18 3.26
N LEU A 103 12.62 -15.30 3.41
CA LEU A 103 12.17 -14.87 4.73
C LEU A 103 11.32 -16.00 5.33
N THR A 104 11.81 -16.61 6.41
CA THR A 104 11.35 -17.90 6.95
C THR A 104 10.00 -17.82 7.68
N ALA A 105 8.97 -17.37 6.97
CA ALA A 105 7.58 -17.42 7.38
C ALA A 105 6.76 -17.90 6.20
N LEU A 106 5.79 -18.78 6.44
CA LEU A 106 4.86 -19.20 5.41
C LEU A 106 3.91 -18.04 5.07
N GLY A 107 3.64 -17.83 3.79
CA GLY A 107 2.72 -16.77 3.37
C GLY A 107 2.32 -16.87 1.89
N PRO A 108 1.23 -16.20 1.49
CA PRO A 108 0.87 -16.10 0.09
C PRO A 108 1.90 -15.26 -0.68
N ALA A 109 2.01 -15.49 -1.98
CA ALA A 109 2.67 -14.54 -2.86
C ALA A 109 1.78 -13.30 -3.04
N THR A 110 2.39 -12.11 -2.99
CA THR A 110 1.66 -10.83 -3.01
C THR A 110 2.15 -9.89 -4.11
N SER A 111 1.32 -8.94 -4.50
CA SER A 111 1.71 -7.80 -5.34
C SER A 111 0.83 -6.59 -5.04
N THR A 112 1.37 -5.40 -5.27
CA THR A 112 0.63 -4.14 -5.16
C THR A 112 1.04 -3.21 -6.29
N SER A 113 0.07 -2.53 -6.88
CA SER A 113 0.28 -1.57 -7.97
C SER A 113 -0.69 -0.40 -7.82
N PHE A 114 -0.18 0.82 -7.93
CA PHE A 114 -1.01 2.02 -7.97
C PHE A 114 -1.55 2.22 -9.38
N LEU A 115 -2.85 2.51 -9.48
CA LEU A 115 -3.55 2.58 -10.77
C LEU A 115 -3.56 3.99 -11.35
N ASP A 116 -3.32 5.02 -10.54
CA ASP A 116 -3.32 6.44 -10.94
C ASP A 116 -4.58 6.82 -11.75
N ILE A 117 -5.74 6.35 -11.27
CA ILE A 117 -7.07 6.60 -11.83
C ILE A 117 -7.82 7.64 -11.01
N SER A 118 -8.82 8.27 -11.64
CA SER A 118 -9.73 9.23 -11.01
C SER A 118 -11.12 8.63 -10.87
N ASN A 119 -12.09 9.40 -10.36
CA ASN A 119 -13.48 8.95 -10.30
C ASN A 119 -14.01 8.63 -11.70
N GLY A 120 -14.78 7.55 -11.79
CA GLY A 120 -15.31 7.07 -13.06
C GLY A 120 -15.63 5.58 -13.05
N GLU A 121 -15.98 5.08 -14.21
CA GLU A 121 -16.23 3.66 -14.44
C GLU A 121 -15.13 3.08 -15.33
N TYR A 122 -14.58 1.94 -14.92
CA TYR A 122 -13.47 1.28 -15.59
C TYR A 122 -13.77 -0.19 -15.85
N LEU A 123 -13.33 -0.68 -16.99
CA LEU A 123 -13.27 -2.11 -17.29
C LEU A 123 -11.92 -2.64 -16.81
N LEU A 124 -11.96 -3.57 -15.85
CA LEU A 124 -10.78 -4.20 -15.25
C LEU A 124 -10.66 -5.62 -15.77
N TYR A 125 -9.52 -5.93 -16.40
CA TYR A 125 -9.22 -7.25 -16.94
C TYR A 125 -7.99 -7.85 -16.29
N PHE A 126 -8.09 -9.12 -15.90
CA PHE A 126 -6.94 -9.93 -15.51
C PHE A 126 -6.71 -10.99 -16.58
N SER A 127 -5.47 -11.13 -17.05
CA SER A 127 -5.10 -12.18 -18.00
C SER A 127 -3.94 -13.02 -17.48
N TYR A 128 -4.06 -14.34 -17.65
CA TYR A 128 -3.00 -15.30 -17.37
C TYR A 128 -3.05 -16.43 -18.40
N GLY A 129 -2.01 -16.55 -19.22
CA GLY A 129 -2.00 -17.51 -20.34
C GLY A 129 -3.17 -17.28 -21.30
N ASN A 130 -4.06 -18.26 -21.45
CA ASN A 130 -5.26 -18.18 -22.29
C ASN A 130 -6.54 -17.83 -21.50
N MET A 131 -6.42 -17.51 -20.21
CA MET A 131 -7.53 -17.15 -19.35
C MET A 131 -7.64 -15.63 -19.25
N THR A 132 -8.89 -15.15 -19.18
CA THR A 132 -9.18 -13.73 -18.96
C THR A 132 -10.42 -13.62 -18.09
N ASP A 133 -10.28 -12.83 -17.03
CA ASP A 133 -11.36 -12.44 -16.13
C ASP A 133 -11.65 -10.94 -16.33
N GLY A 134 -12.90 -10.56 -16.11
CA GLY A 134 -13.42 -9.22 -16.38
C GLY A 134 -14.33 -8.72 -15.27
N TYR A 135 -14.15 -7.45 -14.94
CA TYR A 135 -14.88 -6.74 -13.89
C TYR A 135 -15.20 -5.32 -14.32
N VAL A 136 -16.24 -4.75 -13.73
CA VAL A 136 -16.51 -3.31 -13.75
C VAL A 136 -16.11 -2.71 -12.41
N LEU A 137 -15.28 -1.68 -12.46
CA LEU A 137 -14.86 -0.89 -11.31
C LEU A 137 -15.59 0.46 -11.35
N THR A 138 -16.36 0.76 -10.31
CA THR A 138 -16.97 2.09 -10.11
C THR A 138 -16.21 2.82 -9.02
N VAL A 139 -15.61 3.96 -9.35
CA VAL A 139 -14.84 4.81 -8.42
C VAL A 139 -15.59 6.13 -8.22
N THR A 140 -15.92 6.44 -6.98
CA THR A 140 -16.54 7.70 -6.55
C THR A 140 -15.67 8.35 -5.47
N ASP A 141 -16.00 9.57 -5.03
CA ASP A 141 -15.32 10.20 -3.89
C ASP A 141 -15.44 9.39 -2.59
N SER A 142 -16.51 8.60 -2.44
CA SER A 142 -16.80 7.88 -1.19
C SER A 142 -16.41 6.40 -1.19
N PHE A 143 -16.42 5.75 -2.35
CA PHE A 143 -16.23 4.29 -2.44
C PHE A 143 -15.69 3.83 -3.78
N ILE A 144 -15.14 2.62 -3.77
CA ILE A 144 -14.76 1.81 -4.91
C ILE A 144 -15.59 0.53 -4.88
N LYS A 145 -16.32 0.25 -5.97
CA LYS A 145 -17.16 -0.95 -6.10
C LYS A 145 -16.67 -1.82 -7.25
N VAL A 146 -16.59 -3.13 -6.99
CA VAL A 146 -16.25 -4.15 -7.98
C VAL A 146 -17.50 -4.96 -8.32
N THR A 147 -17.84 -5.03 -9.60
CA THR A 147 -18.92 -5.88 -10.12
C THR A 147 -18.32 -6.94 -11.03
N GLU A 148 -18.62 -8.21 -10.75
CA GLU A 148 -18.13 -9.36 -11.52
C GLU A 148 -18.87 -9.45 -12.86
N GLU A 149 -18.12 -9.68 -13.95
CA GLU A 149 -18.70 -10.06 -15.24
C GLU A 149 -18.33 -11.50 -15.60
N VAL A 150 -17.04 -11.82 -15.57
CA VAL A 150 -16.49 -13.14 -15.90
C VAL A 150 -15.34 -13.45 -14.95
N THR A 151 -15.44 -14.56 -14.22
CA THR A 151 -14.44 -14.98 -13.23
C THR A 151 -14.03 -16.43 -13.48
N ARG A 152 -12.72 -16.70 -13.55
CA ARG A 152 -12.18 -18.06 -13.77
C ARG A 152 -11.02 -18.38 -12.83
N PHE A 153 -10.19 -17.39 -12.50
CA PHE A 153 -8.99 -17.58 -11.67
C PHE A 153 -8.71 -16.41 -10.71
N THR A 154 -9.51 -15.35 -10.79
CA THR A 154 -9.46 -14.20 -9.88
C THR A 154 -10.79 -14.03 -9.16
N LYS A 155 -10.75 -13.49 -7.93
CA LYS A 155 -11.93 -13.11 -7.17
C LYS A 155 -11.66 -11.85 -6.33
N PRO A 156 -12.60 -10.90 -6.24
CA PRO A 156 -12.43 -9.77 -5.33
C PRO A 156 -12.54 -10.25 -3.87
N GLU A 157 -11.69 -9.73 -2.99
CA GLU A 157 -11.76 -9.98 -1.54
C GLU A 157 -13.06 -9.42 -0.97
N PHE A 158 -13.38 -8.19 -1.38
CA PHE A 158 -14.62 -7.49 -1.10
C PHE A 158 -15.14 -6.83 -2.37
N LYS A 159 -16.46 -6.66 -2.47
CA LYS A 159 -17.10 -6.00 -3.62
C LYS A 159 -17.26 -4.49 -3.43
N LEU A 160 -17.07 -3.99 -2.22
CA LEU A 160 -17.20 -2.59 -1.86
C LEU A 160 -16.09 -2.20 -0.88
N PHE A 161 -15.35 -1.16 -1.23
CA PHE A 161 -14.32 -0.55 -0.40
C PHE A 161 -14.67 0.92 -0.20
N TRP A 162 -14.78 1.36 1.04
CA TRP A 162 -14.92 2.78 1.37
C TRP A 162 -13.57 3.47 1.19
N ARG A 163 -13.62 4.72 0.72
CA ARG A 163 -12.46 5.60 0.60
C ARG A 163 -12.28 6.39 1.88
N TYR A 164 -11.06 6.86 2.12
CA TYR A 164 -10.78 7.75 3.23
C TYR A 164 -11.58 9.04 3.04
N PRO A 165 -12.49 9.40 3.96
CA PRO A 165 -13.14 10.69 3.90
C PRO A 165 -12.11 11.79 4.06
N GLN A 166 -12.16 12.82 3.20
CA GLN A 166 -11.26 13.96 3.34
C GLN A 166 -11.50 14.64 4.70
N ASN A 167 -10.41 15.16 5.26
CA ASN A 167 -10.39 15.81 6.56
C ASN A 167 -11.00 14.94 7.67
N SER A 168 -10.65 13.66 7.68
CA SER A 168 -11.04 12.74 8.74
C SER A 168 -9.86 12.04 9.41
N PHE A 169 -10.10 11.53 10.61
CA PHE A 169 -9.18 10.64 11.31
C PHE A 169 -9.89 9.57 12.13
N ALA A 170 -9.16 8.48 12.38
CA ALA A 170 -9.55 7.45 13.33
C ALA A 170 -8.90 7.69 14.69
N TYR A 171 -9.69 7.48 15.74
CA TYR A 171 -9.26 7.41 17.13
C TYR A 171 -9.39 5.96 17.61
N LEU A 172 -8.27 5.40 18.05
CA LEU A 172 -8.18 4.03 18.56
C LEU A 172 -7.58 4.06 19.97
N CYS A 173 -8.15 3.32 20.90
CA CYS A 173 -7.69 3.27 22.28
C CYS A 173 -7.75 1.86 22.87
N GLY A 174 -6.59 1.36 23.30
CA GLY A 174 -6.43 0.08 23.95
C GLY A 174 -5.78 0.23 25.32
N THR A 175 -6.33 -0.43 26.33
CA THR A 175 -5.87 -0.34 27.73
C THR A 175 -5.93 -1.69 28.44
N THR A 176 -5.63 -1.68 29.74
CA THR A 176 -6.07 -2.74 30.65
C THR A 176 -7.52 -2.48 31.08
N THR A 177 -8.22 -3.48 31.63
CA THR A 177 -9.58 -3.30 32.16
C THR A 177 -9.63 -2.23 33.25
N GLU A 178 -8.62 -2.18 34.12
CA GLU A 178 -8.51 -1.23 35.25
C GLU A 178 -8.33 0.22 34.79
N THR A 179 -7.74 0.43 33.62
CA THR A 179 -7.44 1.76 33.05
C THR A 179 -8.32 2.13 31.86
N SER A 180 -9.41 1.37 31.61
CA SER A 180 -10.37 1.64 30.53
C SER A 180 -10.95 3.06 30.53
N TRP A 181 -11.08 3.68 31.71
CA TRP A 181 -11.52 5.06 31.87
C TRP A 181 -10.61 6.09 31.16
N ILE A 182 -9.35 5.74 30.86
CA ILE A 182 -8.40 6.62 30.19
C ILE A 182 -8.88 6.96 28.77
N CYS A 183 -9.53 6.01 28.09
CA CYS A 183 -10.04 6.21 26.73
C CYS A 183 -11.12 7.29 26.69
N GLU A 184 -12.20 7.10 27.45
CA GLU A 184 -13.30 8.06 27.51
C GLU A 184 -12.84 9.43 28.00
N LYS A 185 -11.98 9.48 29.02
CA LYS A 185 -11.47 10.75 29.53
C LYS A 185 -10.62 11.51 28.51
N PHE A 186 -9.81 10.80 27.72
CA PHE A 186 -9.07 11.43 26.63
C PHE A 186 -10.03 11.97 25.56
N LEU A 187 -11.03 11.18 25.19
CA LEU A 187 -12.02 11.58 24.20
C LEU A 187 -12.81 12.83 24.65
N ASP A 188 -13.27 12.86 25.90
CA ASP A 188 -13.93 14.04 26.48
C ASP A 188 -13.03 15.28 26.41
N THR A 189 -11.74 15.11 26.73
CA THR A 189 -10.75 16.19 26.64
C THR A 189 -10.62 16.69 25.20
N LEU A 190 -10.51 15.78 24.24
CA LEU A 190 -10.40 16.09 22.82
C LEU A 190 -11.62 16.88 22.31
N LEU A 191 -12.82 16.40 22.61
CA LEU A 191 -14.09 17.00 22.17
C LEU A 191 -14.42 18.31 22.89
N SER A 192 -13.84 18.56 24.07
CA SER A 192 -13.97 19.85 24.76
C SER A 192 -13.11 20.96 24.15
N GLU A 193 -12.08 20.58 23.38
CA GLU A 193 -11.06 21.48 22.86
C GLU A 193 -11.16 21.70 21.34
N ILE A 194 -11.73 20.75 20.62
CA ILE A 194 -11.82 20.77 19.16
C ILE A 194 -13.25 20.44 18.77
N ASP A 195 -13.83 21.27 17.90
CA ASP A 195 -15.13 20.98 17.30
C ASP A 195 -14.94 19.89 16.25
N LEU A 196 -15.39 18.67 16.58
CA LEU A 196 -15.23 17.46 15.77
C LEU A 196 -16.59 16.81 15.56
N GLU A 197 -16.88 16.46 14.31
CA GLU A 197 -18.09 15.72 13.97
C GLU A 197 -17.78 14.22 13.94
N GLU A 198 -18.37 13.44 14.87
CA GLU A 198 -18.27 11.98 14.85
C GLU A 198 -19.10 11.41 13.69
N PHE A 199 -18.54 10.45 12.95
CA PHE A 199 -19.24 9.72 11.90
C PHE A 199 -19.02 8.22 12.02
N GLN A 200 -19.86 7.46 11.31
CA GLN A 200 -19.81 6.01 11.28
C GLN A 200 -19.78 5.53 9.82
N PHE A 201 -18.99 4.50 9.55
CA PHE A 201 -19.06 3.82 8.26
C PHE A 201 -20.28 2.89 8.21
N PRO A 202 -20.84 2.63 7.02
CA PRO A 202 -21.87 1.61 6.88
C PRO A 202 -21.34 0.21 7.21
N ASP A 203 -22.23 -0.64 7.75
CA ASP A 203 -21.90 -2.02 8.16
C ASP A 203 -21.46 -2.94 6.99
N SER A 204 -21.67 -2.49 5.74
CA SER A 204 -21.30 -3.22 4.54
C SER A 204 -20.04 -2.68 3.87
N GLY A 205 -19.18 -3.57 3.42
CA GLY A 205 -17.95 -3.23 2.69
C GLY A 205 -16.74 -3.11 3.61
N GLU A 206 -15.57 -2.97 3.00
CA GLU A 206 -14.31 -2.80 3.71
C GLU A 206 -14.00 -1.31 3.90
N ILE A 207 -13.67 -0.91 5.12
CA ILE A 207 -13.35 0.48 5.46
C ILE A 207 -11.83 0.72 5.38
N PRO A 208 -11.38 1.97 5.15
CA PRO A 208 -9.96 2.25 4.96
C PRO A 208 -9.21 2.43 6.30
N TYR A 209 -9.93 2.70 7.39
CA TYR A 209 -9.35 2.86 8.73
C TYR A 209 -9.33 1.54 9.52
N PRO A 210 -8.42 1.41 10.50
CA PRO A 210 -8.50 0.32 11.47
C PRO A 210 -9.81 0.35 12.26
N ARG A 211 -10.25 -0.84 12.70
CA ARG A 211 -11.46 -1.03 13.53
C ARG A 211 -11.16 -1.20 15.02
N SER A 212 -9.89 -1.43 15.37
CA SER A 212 -9.40 -1.76 16.70
C SER A 212 -8.03 -1.11 16.91
N SER A 213 -7.66 -0.92 18.17
CA SER A 213 -6.27 -0.60 18.54
C SER A 213 -5.38 -1.85 18.64
N ASP A 214 -5.98 -3.04 18.47
CA ASP A 214 -5.39 -4.34 18.78
C ASP A 214 -4.95 -4.43 20.25
N GLY A 215 -5.76 -3.81 21.12
CA GLY A 215 -5.48 -3.61 22.53
C GLY A 215 -5.19 -4.90 23.31
N HIS A 216 -4.61 -4.76 24.50
CA HIS A 216 -4.16 -5.92 25.29
C HIS A 216 -5.29 -6.64 26.05
N TYR A 217 -6.20 -5.90 26.70
CA TYR A 217 -7.28 -6.49 27.51
C TYR A 217 -8.61 -5.73 27.40
N TYR A 218 -8.55 -4.43 27.18
CA TYR A 218 -9.69 -3.59 26.82
C TYR A 218 -9.36 -2.87 25.52
N ASP A 219 -10.28 -2.88 24.57
CA ASP A 219 -10.17 -2.15 23.31
C ASP A 219 -11.50 -1.42 23.10
N MET A 220 -11.43 -0.09 23.08
CA MET A 220 -12.60 0.72 22.85
C MET A 220 -12.98 0.66 21.37
N PRO A 221 -14.28 0.57 21.02
CA PRO A 221 -14.70 0.66 19.63
C PRO A 221 -14.08 1.89 18.95
N ALA A 222 -13.48 1.67 17.77
CA ALA A 222 -12.89 2.75 16.99
C ALA A 222 -13.92 3.86 16.74
N LYS A 223 -13.47 5.11 16.86
CA LYS A 223 -14.27 6.28 16.53
C LYS A 223 -13.64 7.05 15.38
N TYR A 224 -14.49 7.67 14.57
CA TYR A 224 -14.06 8.40 13.39
C TYR A 224 -14.61 9.81 13.44
N PHE A 225 -13.78 10.80 13.12
CA PHE A 225 -14.13 12.20 13.22
C PHE A 225 -13.77 12.96 11.96
N PHE A 226 -14.63 13.88 11.55
CA PHE A 226 -14.27 14.96 10.64
C PHE A 226 -13.68 16.13 11.42
N TYR A 227 -12.78 16.86 10.75
CA TYR A 227 -12.19 18.10 11.22
C TYR A 227 -12.26 19.17 10.11
N GLU A 228 -12.24 20.46 10.46
CA GLU A 228 -12.34 21.51 9.45
C GLU A 228 -11.00 21.75 8.73
N LYS A 229 -9.89 21.81 9.48
CA LYS A 229 -8.58 22.20 8.95
C LYS A 229 -7.48 21.28 9.46
N ASP A 230 -6.39 21.15 8.70
CA ASP A 230 -5.26 20.29 9.09
C ASP A 230 -4.67 20.69 10.46
N GLU A 231 -4.76 21.97 10.87
CA GLU A 231 -4.36 22.44 12.19
C GLU A 231 -5.19 21.84 13.35
N ASP A 232 -6.44 21.43 13.10
CA ASP A 232 -7.27 20.79 14.12
C ASP A 232 -6.73 19.39 14.44
N PHE A 233 -6.30 18.63 13.42
CA PHE A 233 -5.63 17.35 13.65
C PHE A 233 -4.28 17.52 14.36
N ASP A 234 -3.56 18.60 14.07
CA ASP A 234 -2.30 18.93 14.76
C ASP A 234 -2.55 19.30 16.23
N LYS A 235 -3.64 20.02 16.51
CA LYS A 235 -4.10 20.30 17.88
C LYS A 235 -4.47 19.00 18.60
N ALA A 236 -5.15 18.06 17.93
CA ALA A 236 -5.47 16.75 18.50
C ALA A 236 -4.20 15.98 18.90
N GLY A 237 -3.16 16.01 18.06
CA GLY A 237 -1.84 15.45 18.38
C GLY A 237 -1.15 16.11 19.57
N ALA A 238 -1.24 17.45 19.67
CA ALA A 238 -0.70 18.19 20.82
C ALA A 238 -1.44 17.86 22.13
N ILE A 239 -2.76 17.73 22.09
CA ILE A 239 -3.57 17.27 23.23
C ILE A 239 -3.16 15.86 23.63
N LEU A 240 -3.01 14.94 22.66
CA LEU A 240 -2.55 13.58 22.96
C LEU A 240 -1.17 13.55 23.59
N LYS A 241 -0.22 14.36 23.09
CA LYS A 241 1.11 14.47 23.69
C LYS A 241 1.04 14.92 25.15
N SER A 242 0.28 15.99 25.42
CA SER A 242 0.11 16.51 26.78
C SER A 242 -0.57 15.48 27.70
N TYR A 243 -1.64 14.84 27.22
CA TYR A 243 -2.36 13.81 27.94
C TYR A 243 -1.46 12.59 28.23
N THR A 244 -0.62 12.22 27.27
CA THR A 244 0.35 11.14 27.44
C THR A 244 1.28 11.44 28.60
N GLN A 245 1.94 12.61 28.58
CA GLN A 245 2.92 13.00 29.58
C GLN A 245 2.32 13.15 30.99
N ASN A 246 1.07 13.63 31.09
CA ASN A 246 0.42 13.91 32.37
C ASN A 246 -0.36 12.71 32.94
N VAL A 247 -0.82 11.79 32.10
CA VAL A 247 -1.72 10.69 32.50
C VAL A 247 -1.14 9.33 32.13
N ILE A 248 -0.87 9.08 30.85
CA ILE A 248 -0.55 7.73 30.34
C ILE A 248 0.77 7.19 30.89
N THR A 249 1.80 8.04 31.05
CA THR A 249 3.14 7.62 31.53
C THR A 249 3.14 6.94 32.89
N GLN A 250 2.07 7.12 33.68
CA GLN A 250 1.91 6.50 34.99
C GLN A 250 1.37 5.06 34.91
N TYR A 251 0.97 4.59 33.72
CA TYR A 251 0.31 3.32 33.50
C TYR A 251 1.00 2.52 32.41
N SER A 252 1.09 1.20 32.59
CA SER A 252 1.53 0.28 31.56
C SER A 252 0.34 -0.26 30.75
N GLY A 253 0.59 -0.64 29.50
CA GLY A 253 -0.42 -1.29 28.65
C GLY A 253 -1.53 -0.34 28.17
N VAL A 254 -1.24 0.96 28.05
CA VAL A 254 -2.16 1.99 27.54
C VAL A 254 -1.62 2.54 26.23
N GLY A 255 -2.40 2.42 25.16
CA GLY A 255 -2.08 2.91 23.83
C GLY A 255 -3.23 3.71 23.25
N ILE A 256 -2.94 4.95 22.83
CA ILE A 256 -3.86 5.77 22.06
C ILE A 256 -3.19 6.11 20.73
N SER A 257 -3.94 5.98 19.64
CA SER A 257 -3.50 6.40 18.32
C SER A 257 -4.54 7.27 17.63
N LEU A 258 -4.05 8.30 16.94
CA LEU A 258 -4.81 9.14 16.03
C LEU A 258 -4.20 8.99 14.65
N ILE A 259 -5.00 8.65 13.64
CA ILE A 259 -4.53 8.38 12.27
C ILE A 259 -5.43 9.12 11.30
N ASN A 260 -4.91 10.15 10.61
CA ASN A 260 -5.70 10.89 9.64
C ASN A 260 -5.68 10.25 8.24
N TRP A 261 -6.55 10.76 7.37
CA TRP A 261 -6.70 10.33 5.97
C TRP A 261 -5.47 10.55 5.09
N LYS A 262 -4.47 11.31 5.55
CA LYS A 262 -3.18 11.52 4.87
C LYS A 262 -2.05 10.66 5.45
N ASN A 263 -2.37 9.62 6.23
CA ASN A 263 -1.42 8.77 6.95
C ASN A 263 -0.59 9.48 8.03
N LYS A 264 -0.95 10.70 8.44
CA LYS A 264 -0.31 11.37 9.58
C LYS A 264 -0.80 10.72 10.87
N LYS A 265 0.14 10.36 11.75
CA LYS A 265 -0.12 9.58 12.96
C LYS A 265 0.39 10.30 14.20
N TYR A 266 -0.39 10.23 15.26
CA TYR A 266 0.04 10.55 16.63
C TYR A 266 -0.17 9.32 17.49
N LEU A 267 0.92 8.77 18.03
CA LEU A 267 0.94 7.51 18.76
C LEU A 267 1.46 7.78 20.17
N SER A 268 0.68 7.45 21.20
CA SER A 268 1.02 7.79 22.59
C SER A 268 2.38 7.23 23.02
N TRP A 269 2.77 6.07 22.51
CA TRP A 269 4.05 5.41 22.84
C TRP A 269 5.26 5.95 22.08
N LEU A 270 5.09 6.91 21.16
CA LEU A 270 6.18 7.58 20.45
C LEU A 270 6.48 8.98 20.99
N PHE A 271 5.73 9.47 21.96
CA PHE A 271 6.10 10.72 22.63
C PHE A 271 7.22 10.43 23.63
N ASP A 272 8.40 10.99 23.37
CA ASP A 272 9.52 10.92 24.30
C ASP A 272 9.08 11.38 25.71
N ASN A 273 9.46 10.59 26.71
CA ASN A 273 9.30 10.92 28.13
C ASN A 273 10.31 11.99 28.57
#